data_AF-A0A0F9ICK0-F1
#
_entry.id   AF-A0A0F9ICK0-F1
#
_cell.length_a   1.000
_cell.length_b   1.000
_cell.length_c   1.000
_cell.angle_alpha   90.00
_cell.angle_beta   90.00
_cell.angle_gamma   90.00
#
_symmetry.space_group_name_H-M   'P 1'
#
loop_
_entity.id
_entity.type
_entity.pdbx_description
1 polymer ?
#
loop_
_entity_poly.entity_id
_entity_poly.type
_entity_poly.pdbx_seq_one_letter_code
_entity_poly.pdbx_strand_id
1 'polypeptide(L)' 'MKINKKIESREVVRKQYYTSCPRCDREIKGNSASHVEVNLKFHLDNHKFEKKKVKKR' A
#
# COMPACT_ATOMS: atom_id res chain seq x y z
N MET A 1 -17.65 44.37 1.38
CA MET A 1 -18.45 43.13 1.47
C MET A 1 -17.68 42.13 2.34
N LYS A 2 -18.21 41.73 3.51
CA LYS A 2 -17.56 40.75 4.39
C LYS A 2 -17.95 39.34 3.93
N ILE A 3 -17.00 38.59 3.37
CA ILE A 3 -17.20 37.19 2.96
C ILE A 3 -17.16 36.33 4.23
N ASN A 4 -18.29 36.16 4.89
CA ASN A 4 -18.44 35.16 5.96
C ASN A 4 -18.61 33.77 5.31
N LYS A 5 -17.54 33.22 4.75
CA LYS A 5 -17.51 31.80 4.35
C LYS A 5 -17.27 30.96 5.60
N LYS A 6 -18.35 30.43 6.19
CA LYS A 6 -18.25 29.37 7.18
C LYS A 6 -17.57 28.18 6.51
N ILE A 7 -16.50 27.67 7.12
CA ILE A 7 -15.78 26.50 6.60
C ILE A 7 -16.66 25.27 6.85
N GLU A 8 -17.04 24.56 5.79
CA GLU A 8 -17.88 23.37 5.85
C GLU A 8 -17.02 22.10 5.69
N SER A 9 -17.31 21.08 6.49
CA SER A 9 -16.66 19.77 6.38
C SER A 9 -17.46 18.84 5.47
N ARG A 10 -16.77 17.99 4.72
CA ARG A 10 -17.36 17.01 3.80
C ARG A 10 -16.73 15.64 4.04
N GLU A 11 -17.55 14.59 3.98
CA GLU A 11 -17.07 13.22 3.92
C GLU A 11 -16.45 12.91 2.55
N VAL A 12 -15.28 12.27 2.55
CA VAL A 12 -14.56 11.89 1.35
C VAL A 12 -14.38 10.38 1.34
N VAL A 13 -15.12 9.70 0.46
CA VAL A 13 -14.95 8.27 0.21
C VAL A 13 -13.74 8.08 -0.69
N ARG A 14 -12.64 7.53 -0.15
CA ARG A 14 -11.44 7.17 -0.93
C ARG A 14 -11.48 5.67 -1.25
N LYS A 15 -11.33 5.33 -2.53
CA LYS A 15 -11.11 3.94 -2.94
C LYS A 15 -9.66 3.57 -2.67
N GLN A 16 -9.45 2.57 -1.80
CA GLN A 16 -8.15 1.97 -1.57
C GLN A 16 -8.08 0.64 -2.32
N TYR A 17 -7.00 0.43 -3.07
CA TYR A 17 -6.75 -0.81 -3.79
C TYR A 17 -5.86 -1.71 -2.95
N TYR A 18 -6.12 -3.01 -2.96
CA TYR A 18 -5.32 -3.98 -2.23
C TYR A 18 -5.28 -5.34 -2.96
N THR A 19 -4.25 -6.13 -2.65
CA THR A 19 -4.12 -7.53 -3.05
C THR A 19 -3.39 -8.31 -1.97
N SER A 20 -3.52 -9.63 -1.96
CA SER A 20 -2.84 -10.50 -1.00
C SER A 20 -1.65 -11.18 -1.65
N CYS A 21 -0.52 -11.25 -0.94
CA CYS A 21 0.64 -12.01 -1.42
C CYS A 21 0.34 -13.52 -1.34
N PRO A 22 0.54 -14.29 -2.43
CA PRO A 22 0.27 -15.73 -2.44
C PRO A 22 1.27 -16.59 -1.65
N ARG A 23 2.32 -15.99 -1.05
CA ARG A 23 3.39 -16.73 -0.33
C ARG A 23 3.35 -16.57 1.18
N CYS A 24 2.88 -15.43 1.67
CA CYS A 24 2.87 -15.12 3.09
C CYS A 24 1.55 -14.47 3.53
N ASP A 25 0.55 -14.49 2.65
CA ASP A 25 -0.80 -13.96 2.86
C ASP A 25 -0.84 -12.50 3.32
N ARG A 26 0.26 -11.77 3.12
CA ARG A 26 0.38 -10.37 3.52
C ARG A 26 -0.40 -9.49 2.56
N GLU A 27 -1.23 -8.62 3.11
CA GLU A 27 -2.00 -7.64 2.36
C GLU A 27 -1.10 -6.49 1.88
N ILE A 28 -1.18 -6.19 0.58
CA ILE A 28 -0.42 -5.15 -0.09
C ILE A 28 -1.41 -4.11 -0.59
N LYS A 29 -1.28 -2.89 -0.08
CA LYS A 29 -2.21 -1.78 -0.34
C LYS A 29 -1.58 -0.74 -1.26
N GLY A 30 -2.42 0.03 -1.92
CA GLY A 30 -2.03 1.13 -2.78
C GLY A 30 -3.19 2.07 -3.11
N ASN A 31 -2.83 3.25 -3.63
CA ASN A 31 -3.81 4.27 -4.02
C ASN A 31 -4.37 4.05 -5.43
N SER A 32 -3.76 3.16 -6.21
CA SER A 32 -4.17 2.75 -7.56
C SER A 32 -3.75 1.30 -7.80
N ALA A 33 -4.35 0.64 -8.79
CA ALA A 33 -3.99 -0.73 -9.17
C ALA A 33 -2.49 -0.84 -9.50
N SER A 34 -1.95 0.08 -10.31
CA SER A 34 -0.53 0.09 -10.68
C SER A 34 0.39 0.27 -9.47
N HIS A 35 -0.04 1.01 -8.45
CA HIS A 35 0.74 1.16 -7.22
C HIS A 35 0.76 -0.16 -6.43
N VAL A 36 -0.37 -0.86 -6.37
CA VAL A 36 -0.46 -2.21 -5.76
C VAL A 36 0.42 -3.20 -6.52
N GLU A 37 0.43 -3.17 -7.86
CA GLU A 37 1.27 -4.06 -8.69
C GLU A 37 2.76 -3.84 -8.45
N VAL A 38 3.20 -2.58 -8.40
CA VAL A 38 4.60 -2.22 -8.10
C VAL A 38 4.97 -2.68 -6.69
N ASN A 39 4.11 -2.40 -5.69
CA ASN A 39 4.35 -2.83 -4.31
C ASN A 39 4.39 -4.37 -4.20
N LEU A 40 3.52 -5.08 -4.92
CA LEU A 40 3.53 -6.54 -4.99
C LEU A 40 4.83 -7.05 -5.62
N LYS A 41 5.31 -6.43 -6.70
CA LYS A 41 6.59 -6.80 -7.33
C LYS A 41 7.77 -6.64 -6.37
N PHE A 42 7.88 -5.50 -5.68
CA PHE A 42 8.92 -5.29 -4.66
C PHE A 42 8.80 -6.26 -3.49
N HIS A 43 7.58 -6.53 -3.03
CA HIS A 43 7.33 -7.50 -1.98
C HIS A 43 7.78 -8.92 -2.39
N LEU A 44 7.45 -9.36 -3.61
CA LEU A 44 7.87 -10.66 -4.16
C LEU A 44 9.38 -10.74 -4.38
N ASP A 45 10.05 -9.62 -4.65
CA ASP A 45 11.50 -9.58 -4.75
C ASP A 45 12.16 -9.82 -3.39
N ASN A 46 11.63 -9.25 -2.31
CA ASN A 46 12.11 -9.53 -0.94
C ASN A 46 12.01 -11.02 -0.58
N HIS A 47 10.97 -11.72 -1.04
CA HIS A 47 10.87 -13.19 -0.88
C HIS A 47 12.01 -13.95 -1.55
N LYS A 48 12.61 -13.42 -2.63
CA LYS A 48 13.76 -14.06 -3.28
C LYS A 48 15.05 -13.85 -2.48
N PHE A 49 15.19 -12.70 -1.82
CA PHE A 49 16.37 -12.34 -1.05
C PHE A 49 16.40 -12.93 0.37
N GLU A 50 15.27 -13.37 0.94
CA GLU A 50 15.25 -14.04 2.24
C GLU A 50 15.92 -15.44 2.27
N LYS A 51 16.44 -15.96 1.14
CA LYS A 51 17.22 -17.21 1.12
C LYS A 51 18.63 -17.13 1.72
N LYS A 52 19.12 -15.98 2.18
CA LYS A 52 20.45 -15.86 2.81
C LYS A 52 20.42 -15.12 4.15
N LYS A 53 19.60 -15.56 5.10
CA LYS A 53 19.98 -15.40 6.51
C LYS A 53 21.11 -16.40 6.80
N VAL A 54 22.33 -16.04 6.39
CA VAL A 54 23.56 -16.71 6.87
C VAL A 54 23.55 -16.56 8.39
N LYS A 55 23.36 -17.66 9.10
CA LYS A 55 23.63 -17.73 10.55
C LYS A 55 25.07 -17.25 10.74
N LYS A 56 25.27 -16.04 11.26
CA LYS A 56 26.52 -15.70 11.91
C LYS A 56 26.59 -16.58 13.16
N ARG A 57 27.42 -17.61 13.07
CA ARG A 57 27.86 -18.43 14.20
C ARG A 57 28.99 -17.70 14.90
#